data_AF-A0A5E4LDM8-F1
#
_entry.id   AF-A0A5E4LDM8-F1
#
_cell.length_a   1.000
_cell.length_b   1.000
_cell.length_c   1.000
_cell.angle_alpha   90.00
_cell.angle_beta   90.00
_cell.angle_gamma   90.00
#
_symmetry.space_group_name_H-M   'P 1'
#
loop_
_entity.id
_entity.type
_entity.pdbx_description
1 polymer ?
#
loop_
_entity_poly.entity_id
_entity_poly.type
_entity_poly.pdbx_seq_one_letter_code
_entity_poly.pdbx_strand_id
1 'polypeptide(L)'
;MSFVKNLLLLVVIVGIIAGGILYTTRNDAEYINVRINLTQFDNNSAPTIDNMTAFLVPTTKVSEPKGTQLFTPGIVVKIFQNDETGTTMDISDWTSVPYTGNGTYNLPVGLWKYPKQGEFVLINVRLVDAEGTEFTSVTYNTDLK
;
A
#
# COMPACT_ATOMS: atom_id res chain seq x y z
N MET A 1 11.95 51.73 10.79
CA MET A 1 11.85 50.45 11.54
C MET A 1 10.85 49.44 10.96
N SER A 2 9.73 49.85 10.37
CA SER A 2 8.73 48.90 9.81
C SER A 2 9.25 48.10 8.59
N PHE A 3 10.05 48.71 7.70
CA PHE A 3 10.58 48.03 6.52
C PHE A 3 11.45 46.81 6.84
N VAL A 4 12.38 46.93 7.80
CA VAL A 4 13.27 45.83 8.21
C VAL A 4 12.47 44.70 8.89
N LYS A 5 11.44 45.04 9.68
CA LYS A 5 10.54 44.05 10.29
C LYS A 5 9.73 43.30 9.23
N ASN A 6 9.21 44.00 8.22
CA ASN A 6 8.45 43.39 7.12
C ASN A 6 9.33 42.50 6.25
N LEU A 7 10.59 42.89 6.00
CA LEU A 7 11.55 42.08 5.27
C LEU A 7 11.91 40.78 6.02
N LEU A 8 12.16 40.87 7.33
CA LEU A 8 12.40 39.69 8.17
C LEU A 8 11.20 38.73 8.19
N LEU A 9 9.99 39.26 8.32
CA LEU A 9 8.76 38.47 8.26
C LEU A 9 8.63 37.74 6.92
N LEU A 10 8.89 38.44 5.81
CA LEU A 10 8.85 37.86 4.47
C LEU A 10 9.86 36.72 4.31
N VAL A 11 11.10 36.90 4.77
CA VAL A 11 12.14 35.87 4.73
C VAL A 11 11.73 34.64 5.55
N VAL A 12 11.11 34.81 6.72
CA VAL A 12 10.62 33.70 7.54
C VAL A 12 9.49 32.94 6.82
N ILE A 13 8.53 33.66 6.24
CA ILE A 13 7.43 33.03 5.50
C ILE A 13 7.96 32.24 4.29
N VAL A 14 8.85 32.85 3.50
CA VAL A 14 9.48 32.17 2.35
C VAL A 14 10.29 30.96 2.81
N GLY A 15 11.02 31.07 3.92
CA GLY A 15 11.79 29.96 4.50
C GLY A 15 10.90 28.79 4.93
N ILE A 16 9.76 29.07 5.59
CA ILE A 16 8.78 28.05 5.99
C ILE A 16 8.17 27.37 4.76
N ILE A 17 7.78 28.15 3.74
CA ILE A 17 7.19 27.61 2.51
C ILE A 17 8.21 26.76 1.75
N ALA A 18 9.43 27.26 1.55
CA ALA A 18 10.49 26.53 0.87
C ALA A 18 10.89 25.25 1.61
N GLY A 19 10.98 25.31 2.95
CA GLY A 19 11.20 24.14 3.80
C GLY A 19 10.06 23.12 3.70
N GLY A 20 8.81 23.59 3.69
CA GLY A 20 7.62 22.74 3.50
C GLY A 20 7.62 22.02 2.16
N ILE A 21 7.90 22.73 1.06
CA ILE A 21 7.99 22.14 -0.28
C ILE A 21 9.08 21.06 -0.32
N LEU A 22 10.29 21.39 0.16
CA LEU A 22 11.40 20.43 0.19
C LEU A 22 11.08 19.18 1.01
N TYR A 23 10.41 19.35 2.16
CA TYR A 23 9.96 18.24 2.99
C TYR A 23 8.94 17.35 2.25
N THR A 24 7.97 17.95 1.56
CA THR A 24 6.96 17.19 0.80
C THR A 24 7.50 16.47 -0.43
N THR A 25 8.64 16.89 -0.99
CA THR A 25 9.24 16.29 -2.20
C THR A 25 10.23 15.16 -1.93
N ARG A 26 10.57 14.85 -0.67
CA ARG A 26 11.47 13.74 -0.36
C ARG A 26 10.70 12.42 -0.41
N ASN A 27 11.27 11.43 -1.10
CA ASN A 27 10.76 10.04 -1.07
C ASN A 27 11.26 9.35 0.20
N ASP A 28 10.64 9.67 1.33
CA ASP A 28 10.97 9.17 2.67
C ASP A 28 9.96 8.12 3.18
N ALA A 29 9.10 7.62 2.28
CA ALA A 29 8.15 6.55 2.53
C ALA A 29 8.19 5.53 1.39
N GLU A 30 7.61 4.35 1.63
CA GLU A 30 7.48 3.30 0.62
C GLU A 30 6.14 2.60 0.80
N TYR A 31 5.57 2.08 -0.27
CA TYR A 31 4.38 1.24 -0.20
C TYR A 31 4.62 -0.01 -1.04
N ILE A 32 3.87 -1.08 -0.79
CA ILE A 32 3.95 -2.28 -1.62
C ILE A 32 2.79 -2.28 -2.60
N ASN A 33 3.08 -2.24 -3.89
CA ASN A 33 2.07 -2.41 -4.93
C ASN A 33 1.88 -3.91 -5.21
N VAL A 34 0.78 -4.47 -4.73
CA VAL A 34 0.42 -5.87 -4.98
C VAL A 34 -0.43 -5.94 -6.23
N ARG A 35 0.06 -6.65 -7.25
CA ARG A 35 -0.65 -6.90 -8.50
C ARG A 35 -1.16 -8.33 -8.54
N ILE A 36 -2.46 -8.50 -8.63
CA ILE A 36 -3.17 -9.79 -8.60
C ILE A 36 -3.91 -9.98 -9.92
N ASN A 37 -3.71 -11.12 -10.56
CA ASN A 37 -4.50 -11.53 -11.71
C ASN A 37 -5.60 -12.49 -11.24
N LEU A 38 -6.85 -12.14 -11.53
CA LEU A 38 -8.00 -12.99 -11.30
C LEU A 38 -8.52 -13.57 -12.61
N THR A 39 -8.88 -14.86 -12.55
CA THR A 39 -9.71 -15.53 -13.56
C THR A 39 -10.98 -16.06 -12.92
N GLN A 40 -12.03 -16.11 -13.73
CA GLN A 40 -13.37 -16.55 -13.40
C GLN A 40 -13.85 -17.24 -14.67
N PHE A 41 -14.22 -18.52 -14.55
CA PHE A 41 -14.53 -19.38 -15.69
C PHE A 41 -15.89 -19.04 -16.31
N ASP A 42 -16.84 -18.63 -15.48
CA ASP A 42 -18.15 -18.14 -15.86
C ASP A 42 -18.67 -17.09 -14.84
N ASN A 43 -19.75 -16.39 -15.14
CA ASN A 43 -20.29 -15.31 -14.30
C ASN A 43 -20.77 -15.76 -12.91
N ASN A 44 -20.94 -17.07 -12.68
CA ASN A 44 -21.44 -17.63 -11.42
C ASN A 44 -20.34 -18.34 -10.61
N SER A 45 -19.21 -18.64 -11.22
CA SER A 45 -18.06 -19.28 -10.57
C SER A 45 -17.32 -18.29 -9.67
N ALA A 46 -16.74 -18.78 -8.57
CA ALA A 46 -15.88 -17.97 -7.73
C ALA A 46 -14.57 -17.65 -8.48
N PRO A 47 -14.07 -16.41 -8.46
CA PRO A 47 -12.79 -16.08 -9.09
C PRO A 47 -11.62 -16.77 -8.38
N THR A 48 -10.60 -17.12 -9.14
CA THR A 48 -9.35 -17.73 -8.69
C THR A 48 -8.18 -16.76 -8.90
N ILE A 49 -7.20 -16.84 -8.00
CA ILE A 49 -5.95 -16.06 -8.11
C ILE A 49 -4.97 -16.86 -8.99
N ASP A 50 -4.65 -16.37 -10.19
CA ASP A 50 -3.72 -17.07 -11.09
C ASP A 50 -2.27 -16.74 -10.79
N ASN A 51 -2.00 -15.46 -10.57
CA ASN A 51 -0.67 -14.93 -10.42
C ASN A 51 -0.70 -13.70 -9.53
N MET A 52 0.36 -13.52 -8.75
CA MET A 52 0.57 -12.37 -7.92
C MET A 52 2.01 -11.90 -8.02
N THR A 53 2.19 -10.59 -8.09
CA THR A 53 3.51 -9.94 -8.01
C THR A 53 3.43 -8.77 -7.03
N ALA A 54 4.55 -8.44 -6.40
CA ALA A 54 4.63 -7.33 -5.47
C ALA A 54 5.92 -6.55 -5.70
N PHE A 55 5.83 -5.23 -5.56
CA PHE A 55 6.93 -4.31 -5.78
C PHE A 55 6.97 -3.28 -4.66
N LEU A 56 8.17 -2.97 -4.16
CA LEU A 56 8.36 -1.88 -3.23
C LEU A 56 8.47 -0.58 -4.04
N VAL A 57 7.60 0.38 -3.74
CA VAL A 57 7.50 1.63 -4.51
C VAL A 57 7.82 2.81 -3.59
N PRO A 58 8.93 3.54 -3.85
CA PRO A 58 9.24 4.76 -3.13
C PRO A 58 8.17 5.83 -3.36
N THR A 59 7.80 6.53 -2.29
CA THR A 59 6.82 7.62 -2.32
C THR A 59 7.15 8.68 -1.27
N THR A 60 6.42 9.79 -1.30
CA THR A 60 6.48 10.81 -0.25
C THR A 60 5.51 10.44 0.86
N LYS A 61 5.79 10.82 2.12
CA LYS A 61 4.85 10.59 3.25
C LYS A 61 3.42 11.09 3.00
N VAL A 62 3.27 12.21 2.26
CA VAL A 62 1.95 12.79 1.97
C VAL A 62 1.18 12.01 0.91
N SER A 63 1.89 11.27 0.05
CA SER A 63 1.32 10.44 -1.02
C SER A 63 1.25 8.96 -0.66
N GLU A 64 1.62 8.58 0.56
CA GLU A 64 1.53 7.21 1.04
C GLU A 64 0.07 6.74 1.05
N PRO A 65 -0.25 5.58 0.43
CA PRO A 65 -1.57 5.00 0.50
C PRO A 65 -1.95 4.77 1.96
N LYS A 66 -3.13 5.22 2.35
CA LYS A 66 -3.69 4.91 3.68
C LYS A 66 -4.67 3.75 3.54
N GLY A 67 -4.86 2.99 4.62
CA GLY A 67 -5.85 1.92 4.65
C GLY A 67 -7.17 2.31 3.99
N THR A 68 -7.67 1.43 3.12
CA THR A 68 -8.90 1.68 2.36
C THR A 68 -10.12 1.11 3.07
N GLN A 69 -11.31 1.61 2.73
CA GLN A 69 -12.54 0.93 3.12
C GLN A 69 -12.53 -0.50 2.58
N LEU A 70 -13.03 -1.45 3.37
CA LEU A 70 -13.20 -2.83 2.92
C LEU A 70 -14.34 -2.89 1.90
N PHE A 71 -14.03 -3.32 0.68
CA PHE A 71 -14.99 -3.51 -0.41
C PHE A 71 -15.55 -4.94 -0.42
N THR A 72 -16.84 -5.07 -0.73
CA THR A 72 -17.54 -6.34 -0.96
C THR A 72 -18.39 -6.24 -2.25
N PRO A 73 -18.28 -7.18 -3.19
CA PRO A 73 -17.21 -8.16 -3.33
C PRO A 73 -15.85 -7.47 -3.55
N GLY A 74 -14.77 -8.08 -3.05
CA GLY A 74 -13.47 -7.41 -3.04
C GLY A 74 -12.27 -8.32 -2.87
N ILE A 75 -11.11 -7.78 -3.26
CA ILE A 75 -9.80 -8.36 -3.01
C ILE A 75 -9.24 -7.62 -1.81
N VAL A 76 -8.97 -8.33 -0.73
CA VAL A 76 -8.43 -7.77 0.51
C VAL A 76 -7.00 -8.26 0.66
N VAL A 77 -6.07 -7.35 0.91
CA VAL A 77 -4.64 -7.64 1.04
C VAL A 77 -4.12 -7.14 2.37
N LYS A 78 -3.24 -7.95 2.95
CA LYS A 78 -2.45 -7.60 4.12
C LYS A 78 -1.05 -8.19 4.02
N ILE A 79 -0.08 -7.44 4.50
CA ILE A 79 1.34 -7.73 4.40
C ILE A 79 1.91 -7.93 5.80
N PHE A 80 2.69 -8.98 5.94
CA PHE A 80 3.42 -9.36 7.13
C PHE A 80 4.90 -9.52 6.81
N GLN A 81 5.73 -9.42 7.84
CA GLN A 81 7.17 -9.66 7.76
C GLN A 81 7.59 -10.46 8.99
N ASN A 82 8.50 -11.41 8.83
CA ASN A 82 9.14 -12.04 9.98
C ASN A 82 10.20 -11.11 10.56
N ASP A 83 10.23 -10.96 11.88
CA ASP A 83 11.31 -10.25 12.56
C ASP A 83 12.59 -11.10 12.65
N GLU A 84 13.63 -10.55 13.27
CA GLU A 84 14.92 -11.23 13.49
C GLU A 84 14.79 -12.51 14.34
N THR A 85 13.71 -12.66 15.10
CA THR A 85 13.41 -13.85 15.91
C THR A 85 12.58 -14.89 15.15
N GLY A 86 12.16 -14.58 13.92
CA GLY A 86 11.27 -15.41 13.12
C GLY A 86 9.78 -15.23 13.44
N THR A 87 9.42 -14.24 14.26
CA THR A 87 8.02 -13.93 14.60
C THR A 87 7.37 -13.15 13.47
N THR A 88 6.25 -13.66 12.96
CA THR A 88 5.48 -12.96 11.93
C THR A 88 4.76 -11.75 12.53
N MET A 89 5.09 -10.56 12.03
CA MET A 89 4.48 -9.30 12.42
C MET A 89 3.74 -8.69 11.24
N ASP A 90 2.63 -8.05 11.54
CA ASP A 90 1.92 -7.18 10.61
C ASP A 90 2.74 -5.91 10.36
N ILE A 91 2.83 -5.51 9.08
CA ILE A 91 3.54 -4.29 8.67
C ILE A 91 2.71 -3.36 7.78
N SER A 92 1.43 -3.67 7.52
CA SER A 92 0.59 -2.90 6.60
C SER A 92 -0.83 -2.61 7.08
N ASP A 93 -1.44 -1.56 6.54
CA ASP A 93 -2.89 -1.37 6.67
C ASP A 93 -3.64 -2.43 5.85
N TRP A 94 -4.84 -2.80 6.30
CA TRP A 94 -5.77 -3.53 5.43
C TRP A 94 -6.09 -2.68 4.20
N THR A 95 -5.84 -3.23 3.02
CA THR A 95 -6.13 -2.56 1.76
C THR A 95 -7.01 -3.47 0.92
N SER A 96 -8.06 -2.91 0.37
CA SER A 96 -8.95 -3.63 -0.54
C SER A 96 -9.33 -2.82 -1.77
N VAL A 97 -9.68 -3.55 -2.83
CA VAL A 97 -10.28 -3.03 -4.06
C VAL A 97 -11.48 -3.89 -4.44
N PRO A 98 -12.56 -3.31 -5.00
CA PRO A 98 -13.64 -4.10 -5.54
C PRO A 98 -13.15 -4.92 -6.73
N TYR A 99 -13.69 -6.12 -6.92
CA TYR A 99 -13.50 -6.88 -8.16
C TYR A 99 -14.81 -7.02 -8.92
N THR A 100 -14.73 -7.08 -10.24
CA THR A 100 -15.90 -7.21 -11.13
C THR A 100 -15.75 -8.37 -12.13
N GLY A 101 -14.80 -9.27 -11.89
CA GLY A 101 -14.51 -10.44 -12.72
C GLY A 101 -13.03 -10.53 -13.10
N ASN A 102 -12.76 -11.05 -14.29
CA ASN A 102 -11.40 -11.30 -14.78
C ASN A 102 -10.60 -10.01 -14.93
N GLY A 103 -9.32 -10.05 -14.58
CA GLY A 103 -8.42 -8.94 -14.85
C GLY A 103 -7.28 -8.83 -13.87
N THR A 104 -6.50 -7.77 -14.06
CA THR A 104 -5.36 -7.43 -13.22
C THR A 104 -5.73 -6.29 -12.28
N TYR A 105 -5.64 -6.55 -10.98
CA TYR A 105 -5.95 -5.61 -9.92
C TYR A 105 -4.66 -5.15 -9.27
N ASN A 106 -4.50 -3.85 -9.05
CA ASN A 106 -3.33 -3.27 -8.39
C ASN A 106 -3.79 -2.68 -7.06
N LEU A 107 -3.17 -3.11 -5.97
CA LEU A 107 -3.46 -2.67 -4.61
C LEU A 107 -2.21 -1.98 -4.06
N PRO A 108 -2.19 -0.65 -3.99
CA PRO A 108 -1.12 0.08 -3.33
C PRO A 108 -1.32 0.01 -1.82
N VAL A 109 -0.55 -0.86 -1.15
CA VAL A 109 -0.69 -1.14 0.28
C VAL A 109 0.26 -0.27 1.09
N GLY A 110 -0.30 0.60 1.93
CA GLY A 110 0.45 1.43 2.88
C GLY A 110 1.11 0.61 3.99
N LEU A 111 2.25 1.08 4.47
CA LEU A 111 3.08 0.35 5.43
C LEU A 111 3.32 1.17 6.70
N TRP A 112 3.25 0.51 7.86
CA TRP A 112 3.66 1.11 9.14
C TRP A 112 5.09 0.72 9.52
N LYS A 113 5.65 -0.30 8.85
CA LYS A 113 7.07 -0.65 8.90
C LYS A 113 7.56 -0.93 7.48
N TYR A 114 8.62 -0.23 7.07
CA TYR A 114 9.19 -0.35 5.73
C TYR A 114 10.23 -1.48 5.67
N PRO A 115 9.97 -2.56 4.92
CA PRO A 115 10.96 -3.59 4.64
C PRO A 115 12.03 -3.03 3.68
N LYS A 116 13.24 -3.56 3.76
CA LYS A 116 14.31 -3.17 2.82
C LYS A 116 14.21 -3.97 1.53
N GLN A 117 14.72 -3.41 0.44
CA GLN A 117 14.85 -4.13 -0.83
C GLN A 117 15.62 -5.45 -0.62
N GLY A 118 15.10 -6.54 -1.16
CA GLY A 118 15.63 -7.90 -0.98
C GLY A 118 15.19 -8.61 0.31
N GLU A 119 14.48 -7.95 1.23
CA GLU A 119 13.81 -8.64 2.34
C GLU A 119 12.56 -9.37 1.85
N PHE A 120 12.22 -10.47 2.53
CA PHE A 120 11.02 -11.26 2.26
C PHE A 120 9.82 -10.71 3.02
N VAL A 121 8.67 -10.69 2.35
CA VAL A 121 7.37 -10.37 2.94
C VAL A 121 6.37 -11.47 2.65
N LEU A 122 5.40 -11.62 3.55
CA LEU A 122 4.26 -12.50 3.43
C LEU A 122 3.04 -11.67 3.04
N ILE A 123 2.46 -11.93 1.87
CA ILE A 123 1.29 -11.22 1.36
C ILE A 123 0.10 -12.16 1.47
N ASN A 124 -0.81 -11.86 2.40
CA ASN A 124 -2.08 -12.54 2.54
C ASN A 124 -3.13 -11.84 1.68
N VAL A 125 -3.67 -12.55 0.71
CA VAL A 125 -4.76 -12.11 -0.16
C VAL A 125 -6.00 -12.90 0.19
N ARG A 126 -7.12 -12.21 0.36
CA ARG A 126 -8.44 -12.79 0.59
C ARG A 126 -9.39 -12.30 -0.49
N LEU A 127 -10.19 -13.20 -1.02
CA LEU A 127 -11.31 -12.86 -1.87
C LEU A 127 -12.58 -12.96 -1.04
N VAL A 128 -13.34 -11.87 -1.00
CA VAL A 128 -14.61 -11.77 -0.27
C VAL A 128 -15.76 -11.58 -1.25
N ASP A 129 -16.87 -12.26 -1.01
CA ASP A 129 -18.08 -12.15 -1.82
C ASP A 129 -18.88 -10.87 -1.51
N ALA A 130 -20.07 -10.74 -2.11
CA ALA A 130 -20.92 -9.56 -1.95
C ALA A 130 -21.42 -9.38 -0.51
N GLU A 131 -21.55 -10.49 0.22
CA GLU A 131 -21.93 -10.56 1.62
C GLU A 131 -20.76 -10.30 2.58
N GLY A 132 -19.53 -10.23 2.05
CA GLY A 132 -18.30 -10.05 2.83
C GLY A 132 -17.75 -11.35 3.43
N THR A 133 -18.24 -12.50 2.97
CA THR A 133 -17.74 -13.81 3.37
C THR A 133 -16.47 -14.14 2.57
N GLU A 134 -15.42 -14.54 3.28
CA GLU A 134 -14.19 -15.03 2.66
C GLU A 134 -14.43 -16.42 2.04
N PHE A 135 -14.20 -16.56 0.74
CA PHE A 135 -14.29 -17.85 0.04
C PHE A 135 -12.93 -18.37 -0.45
N THR A 136 -11.89 -17.52 -0.44
CA THR A 136 -10.52 -17.91 -0.82
C THR A 136 -9.52 -17.04 -0.08
N SER A 137 -8.44 -17.67 0.41
CA SER A 137 -7.33 -17.00 1.07
C SER A 137 -6.02 -17.66 0.67
N VAL A 138 -5.06 -16.85 0.22
CA VAL A 138 -3.74 -17.31 -0.23
C VAL A 138 -2.68 -16.44 0.43
N THR A 139 -1.63 -17.07 0.96
CA THR A 139 -0.46 -16.36 1.47
C THR A 139 0.73 -16.65 0.57
N TYR A 140 1.37 -15.60 0.08
CA TYR A 140 2.55 -15.70 -0.77
C TYR A 140 3.76 -15.13 -0.05
N ASN A 141 4.88 -15.85 -0.12
CA ASN A 141 6.16 -15.38 0.38
C ASN A 141 7.01 -14.91 -0.79
N THR A 142 7.43 -13.64 -0.79
CA THR A 142 8.20 -13.05 -1.90
C THR A 142 9.25 -12.11 -1.40
N ASP A 143 10.39 -12.09 -2.08
CA ASP A 143 11.33 -10.99 -1.98
C ASP A 143 10.76 -9.75 -2.66
N LEU A 144 11.03 -8.58 -2.10
CA LEU A 144 10.67 -7.30 -2.68
C LEU A 144 11.71 -6.86 -3.71
N LYS A 145 11.25 -6.70 -4.95
CA LYS A 145 12.02 -6.17 -6.09
C LYS A 145 12.02 -4.66 -6.11
#